data_AF-A0A1V1PM26-F1
#
_entry.id   AF-A0A1V1PM26-F1
#
_cell.length_a   1.000
_cell.length_b   1.000
_cell.length_c   1.000
_cell.angle_alpha   90.00
_cell.angle_beta   90.00
_cell.angle_gamma   90.00
#
_symmetry.space_group_name_H-M   'P 1'
#
loop_
_entity.id
_entity.type
_entity.pdbx_description
1 polymer ?
#
loop_
_entity_poly.entity_id
_entity_poly.type
_entity_poly.pdbx_seq_one_letter_code
_entity_poly.pdbx_strand_id
1 'polypeptide(L)'
;MLDLQERLTKPAAPAKHWRNWYRVHKRMGVTKRVGVWHPGLTRGPDLFPSKDIAEQHALDFIAAVFPHTRSWFDYLGALPEGEEPSD
;
A
#
# COMPACT_ATOMS: atom_id res chain seq x y z
N MET A 1 43.33 12.32 -21.63
CA MET A 1 42.94 11.95 -20.26
C MET A 1 41.46 12.26 -20.12
N LEU A 2 40.59 11.25 -20.23
CA LEU A 2 39.17 11.39 -19.89
C LEU A 2 38.92 10.43 -18.75
N ASP A 3 38.72 11.00 -17.56
CA ASP A 3 38.40 10.33 -16.32
C ASP A 3 37.11 9.51 -16.51
N LEU A 4 37.29 8.21 -16.72
CA LEU A 4 36.22 7.23 -16.66
C LEU A 4 35.90 7.04 -15.17
N GLN A 5 35.23 8.03 -14.56
CA GLN A 5 34.69 7.87 -13.23
C GLN A 5 33.66 6.74 -13.29
N GLU A 6 34.12 5.56 -12.90
CA GLU A 6 33.33 4.45 -12.39
C GLU A 6 32.28 5.05 -11.45
N ARG A 7 31.07 5.26 -11.98
CA ARG A 7 29.87 5.43 -11.18
C ARG A 7 29.72 4.12 -10.43
N LEU A 8 30.35 4.05 -9.26
CA LEU A 8 30.02 3.17 -8.17
C LEU A 8 28.50 3.18 -8.05
N THR A 9 27.86 2.19 -8.68
CA THR A 9 26.47 1.85 -8.46
C THR A 9 26.41 1.42 -7.01
N LYS A 10 26.26 2.38 -6.10
CA LYS A 10 25.89 2.11 -4.71
C LYS A 10 24.73 1.12 -4.80
N PRO A 11 24.75 -0.03 -4.09
CA PRO A 11 23.53 -0.78 -3.92
C PRO A 11 22.52 0.21 -3.35
N ALA A 12 21.55 0.60 -4.18
CA ALA A 12 20.45 1.43 -3.72
C ALA A 12 19.89 0.69 -2.50
N ALA A 13 19.73 1.40 -1.38
CA ALA A 13 19.03 0.84 -0.22
C ALA A 13 17.82 0.05 -0.71
N PRO A 14 17.54 -1.15 -0.15
CA PRO A 14 16.50 -2.03 -0.67
C PRO A 14 15.27 -1.17 -0.94
N ALA A 15 14.79 -1.20 -2.19
CA ALA A 15 13.73 -0.30 -2.65
C ALA A 15 12.67 -0.26 -1.55
N LYS A 16 12.48 0.90 -0.92
CA LYS A 16 11.52 1.03 0.18
C LYS A 16 10.15 0.83 -0.46
N HIS A 17 9.65 -0.40 -0.40
CA HIS A 17 8.33 -0.72 -0.88
C HIS A 17 7.32 -0.11 0.09
N TRP A 18 6.22 0.38 -0.43
CA TRP A 18 5.13 0.98 0.33
C TRP A 18 3.93 0.05 0.27
N ARG A 19 3.22 -0.06 1.39
CA ARG A 19 2.01 -0.86 1.52
C ARG A 19 0.90 0.01 2.09
N ASN A 20 -0.28 -0.12 1.50
CA ASN A 20 -1.48 0.53 2.00
C ASN A 20 -2.03 -0.17 3.23
N TRP A 21 -2.53 0.61 4.18
CA TRP A 21 -3.18 0.10 5.39
C TRP A 21 -4.62 0.54 5.47
N TYR A 22 -5.47 -0.36 5.94
CA TYR A 22 -6.91 -0.14 6.05
C TYR A 22 -7.41 -0.62 7.42
N ARG A 23 -8.28 0.17 8.06
CA ARG A 23 -9.03 -0.25 9.24
C ARG A 23 -10.37 -0.75 8.81
N VAL A 24 -10.60 -2.06 8.91
CA VAL A 24 -11.83 -2.70 8.49
C VAL A 24 -12.77 -2.78 9.69
N HIS A 25 -14.00 -2.28 9.54
CA HIS A 25 -15.02 -2.30 10.61
C HIS A 25 -15.98 -3.47 10.47
N LYS A 26 -16.20 -3.92 9.23
CA LYS A 26 -17.10 -5.04 8.92
C LYS A 26 -16.43 -6.02 7.99
N ARG A 27 -16.73 -7.31 8.19
CA ARG A 27 -16.28 -8.36 7.29
C ARG A 27 -16.78 -8.07 5.88
N MET A 28 -15.88 -8.01 4.92
CA MET A 28 -16.23 -7.71 3.54
C MET A 28 -15.45 -8.57 2.55
N GLY A 29 -16.14 -9.03 1.51
CA GLY A 29 -15.50 -9.58 0.33
C GLY A 29 -14.99 -8.43 -0.52
N VAL A 30 -13.70 -8.43 -0.84
CA VAL A 30 -13.07 -7.33 -1.59
C VAL A 30 -13.04 -7.64 -3.07
N THR A 31 -12.20 -8.59 -3.47
CA THR A 31 -12.11 -9.11 -4.84
C THR A 31 -11.67 -10.57 -4.76
N LYS A 32 -11.84 -11.34 -5.85
CA LYS A 32 -11.34 -12.74 -5.90
C LYS A 32 -9.84 -12.86 -5.64
N ARG A 33 -9.05 -11.82 -5.95
CA ARG A 33 -7.60 -11.79 -5.75
C ARG A 33 -7.21 -11.56 -4.29
N VAL A 34 -7.98 -10.72 -3.58
CA VAL A 34 -7.69 -10.30 -2.21
C VAL A 34 -8.39 -11.19 -1.18
N GLY A 35 -9.54 -11.76 -1.55
CA GLY A 35 -10.35 -12.58 -0.68
C GLY A 35 -11.25 -11.75 0.24
N VAL A 36 -11.32 -12.18 1.50
CA VAL A 36 -12.21 -11.62 2.52
C VAL A 36 -11.36 -10.85 3.53
N TRP A 37 -11.74 -9.60 3.77
CA TRP A 37 -11.20 -8.81 4.86
C TRP A 37 -12.04 -9.00 6.11
N HIS A 38 -11.34 -9.13 7.24
CA HIS A 38 -11.94 -9.27 8.56
C HIS A 38 -11.85 -7.94 9.31
N PRO A 39 -12.77 -7.66 10.24
CA PRO A 39 -12.68 -6.47 11.08
C PRO A 39 -11.32 -6.40 11.81
N GLY A 40 -10.75 -5.21 11.85
CA GLY A 40 -9.43 -4.92 12.40
C GLY A 40 -8.49 -4.27 11.40
N LEU A 41 -7.21 -4.23 11.76
CA LEU A 41 -6.18 -3.67 10.91
C LEU A 41 -5.83 -4.66 9.79
N THR A 42 -5.94 -4.21 8.55
CA THR A 42 -5.67 -5.03 7.37
C THR A 42 -4.67 -4.35 6.46
N ARG A 43 -3.65 -5.11 6.07
CA ARG A 43 -2.66 -4.70 5.09
C ARG A 43 -3.19 -4.90 3.67
N GLY A 44 -2.92 -3.94 2.78
CA GLY A 44 -3.18 -4.05 1.36
C GLY A 44 -2.39 -5.21 0.74
N PRO A 45 -2.91 -5.84 -0.33
CA PRO A 45 -2.29 -7.01 -0.96
C PRO A 45 -0.97 -6.69 -1.67
N ASP A 46 -0.93 -5.53 -2.35
CA ASP A 46 0.16 -5.13 -3.24
C ASP A 46 1.23 -4.29 -2.51
N LEU A 47 2.43 -4.30 -3.07
CA LEU A 47 3.58 -3.48 -2.68
C LEU A 47 3.89 -2.50 -3.80
N PHE A 48 4.22 -1.27 -3.45
CA PHE A 48 4.42 -0.19 -4.40
C PHE A 48 5.83 0.40 -4.27
N PRO A 49 6.44 0.86 -5.37
CA PRO A 49 7.80 1.40 -5.34
C PRO A 49 7.88 2.80 -4.71
N SER A 50 6.74 3.47 -4.49
CA SER A 50 6.68 4.78 -3.84
C SER A 50 5.35 4.99 -3.11
N LYS A 51 5.34 5.95 -2.19
CA LYS A 51 4.16 6.33 -1.41
C LYS A 51 3.03 6.86 -2.30
N ASP A 52 3.36 7.77 -3.22
CA ASP A 52 2.40 8.39 -4.14
C ASP A 52 1.65 7.35 -4.98
N ILE A 53 2.38 6.37 -5.54
CA ILE A 53 1.77 5.26 -6.29
C ILE A 53 0.87 4.41 -5.39
N ALA A 54 1.31 4.13 -4.15
CA ALA A 54 0.50 3.39 -3.20
C ALA A 54 -0.81 4.12 -2.87
N GLU A 55 -0.73 5.42 -2.56
CA GLU A 55 -1.88 6.27 -2.24
C GLU A 55 -2.82 6.38 -3.44
N GLN A 56 -2.30 6.59 -4.65
CA GLN A 56 -3.12 6.65 -5.87
C GLN A 56 -3.85 5.33 -6.12
N HIS A 57 -3.19 4.18 -5.92
CA HIS A 57 -3.83 2.87 -5.99
C HIS A 57 -4.87 2.66 -4.89
N ALA A 58 -4.65 3.18 -3.68
CA ALA A 58 -5.63 3.12 -2.61
C ALA A 58 -6.88 3.91 -2.96
N LEU A 59 -6.71 5.11 -3.52
CA LEU A 59 -7.82 5.96 -3.96
C LEU A 59 -8.61 5.32 -5.10
N ASP A 60 -7.93 4.70 -6.07
CA ASP A 60 -8.59 3.97 -7.16
C ASP A 60 -9.37 2.75 -6.62
N PHE A 61 -8.76 1.98 -5.73
CA PHE A 61 -9.41 0.86 -5.05
C PHE A 61 -10.63 1.31 -4.24
N ILE A 62 -10.50 2.39 -3.47
CA ILE A 62 -11.59 3.04 -2.76
C ILE A 62 -12.68 3.42 -3.75
N ALA A 63 -12.38 4.16 -4.82
CA ALA A 63 -13.37 4.58 -5.80
C ALA A 63 -14.11 3.39 -6.44
N ALA A 64 -13.41 2.29 -6.74
CA ALA A 64 -13.99 1.07 -7.29
C ALA A 64 -14.92 0.34 -6.31
N VAL A 65 -14.63 0.39 -5.00
CA VAL A 65 -15.38 -0.31 -3.95
C VAL A 65 -16.48 0.59 -3.32
N PHE A 66 -16.32 1.92 -3.38
CA PHE A 66 -17.13 2.91 -2.67
C PHE A 66 -18.56 3.22 -3.18
N PRO A 67 -19.10 2.75 -4.32
CA PRO A 67 -20.52 3.01 -4.58
C PRO A 67 -21.45 2.39 -3.52
N HIS A 68 -21.00 1.41 -2.71
CA HIS A 68 -21.87 0.69 -1.76
C HIS A 68 -21.34 0.48 -0.33
N THR A 69 -20.09 0.81 0.01
CA THR A 69 -19.44 0.29 1.24
C THR A 69 -18.72 1.33 2.10
N ARG A 70 -19.15 2.61 2.05
CA ARG A 70 -18.50 3.75 2.74
C ARG A 70 -18.31 3.59 4.27
N SER A 71 -18.98 2.62 4.90
CA SER A 71 -18.92 2.35 6.35
C SER A 71 -18.17 1.07 6.72
N TRP A 72 -17.51 0.40 5.77
CA TRP A 72 -16.91 -0.92 6.01
C TRP A 72 -15.42 -0.86 6.32
N PHE A 73 -14.71 0.17 5.86
CA PHE A 73 -13.30 0.38 6.17
C PHE A 73 -12.88 1.84 6.03
N ASP A 74 -11.82 2.22 6.73
CA ASP A 74 -11.09 3.48 6.58
C ASP A 74 -9.70 3.22 6.00
N TYR A 75 -9.22 4.16 5.19
CA TYR A 75 -7.84 4.14 4.71
C TYR A 75 -6.94 4.86 5.72
N LEU A 76 -5.89 4.18 6.19
CA LEU A 76 -4.95 4.70 7.18
C LEU A 76 -3.68 5.29 6.57
N GLY A 77 -3.51 5.17 5.24
CA GLY A 77 -2.34 5.66 4.53
C GLY A 77 -1.43 4.56 3.99
N ALA A 78 -0.43 4.98 3.23
CA ALA A 78 0.66 4.14 2.75
C ALA A 78 1.85 4.29 3.69
N LEU A 79 2.34 3.16 4.20
CA LEU A 79 3.54 3.08 5.04
C LEU A 79 4.59 2.20 4.36
N PRO A 80 5.89 2.42 4.61
CA PRO A 80 6.91 1.54 4.07
C PRO A 80 6.76 0.13 4.65
N GLU A 81 7.20 -0.87 3.88
CA GLU A 81 7.12 -2.27 4.25
C GLU A 81 7.87 -2.52 5.57
N GLY A 82 7.18 -3.13 6.53
CA GLY A 82 7.69 -3.37 7.89
C GLY A 82 7.23 -2.33 8.91
N GLU A 83 6.60 -1.23 8.48
CA GLU A 83 5.93 -0.28 9.37
C GLU A 83 4.42 -0.55 9.43
N GLU A 84 3.88 -0.47 10.64
CA GLU A 84 2.46 -0.61 10.94
C GLU A 84 1.91 0.73 11.45
N PRO A 85 0.69 1.13 11.07
CA PRO A 85 0.07 2.31 11.63
C PRO A 85 -0.11 2.09 13.13
N SER A 86 0.35 3.07 13.94
CA SER A 86 0.05 3.09 15.37
C SER A 86 -1.45 3.37 15.54
N ASP A 87 -2.13 2.52 16.31
CA ASP A 87 -3.58 2.60 16.59
C ASP A 87 -3.99 3.90 17.30
#